data_AF-A0A7W7CJF3-F1
#
_entry.id   AF-A0A7W7CJF3-F1
#
_cell.length_a   1.000
_cell.length_b   1.000
_cell.length_c   1.000
_cell.angle_alpha   90.00
_cell.angle_beta   90.00
_cell.angle_gamma   90.00
#
_symmetry.space_group_name_H-M   'P 1'
#
loop_
_entity.id
_entity.type
_entity.pdbx_description
1 polymer ?
#
loop_
_entity_poly.entity_id
_entity_poly.type
_entity_poly.pdbx_seq_one_letter_code
_entity_poly.pdbx_strand_id
1 'polypeptide(L)' 'MLRPLALVLTSAIVGATLAGPAATAHADAEECVSYAMSEADAGILLADLACAAVTFLDCYRVFRAEYGPQLWAMTACELR' A
#
# COMPACT_ATOMS: atom_id res chain seq x y z
N MET A 1 33.03 46.65 22.88
CA MET A 1 33.97 46.49 21.76
C MET A 1 34.01 45.03 21.36
N LEU A 2 33.80 44.74 20.06
CA LEU A 2 34.25 43.59 19.24
C LEU A 2 34.00 42.16 19.81
N ARG A 3 33.46 41.17 19.09
CA ARG A 3 33.13 41.00 17.66
C ARG A 3 32.31 39.69 17.56
N PRO A 4 31.39 39.56 16.60
CA PRO A 4 30.68 38.31 16.34
C PRO A 4 31.60 37.36 15.57
N LEU A 5 31.79 36.14 16.07
CA LEU A 5 32.44 35.08 15.30
C LEU A 5 31.35 34.26 14.62
N ALA A 6 31.10 34.63 13.36
CA ALA A 6 30.49 33.75 12.37
C ALA A 6 31.47 32.62 12.05
N LEU A 7 31.00 31.37 12.11
CA LEU A 7 31.64 30.23 11.46
C LEU A 7 30.53 29.33 10.92
N VAL A 8 30.14 29.54 9.66
CA VAL A 8 30.43 28.67 8.50
C VAL A 8 29.66 27.35 8.54
N LEU A 9 28.68 27.29 7.63
CA LEU A 9 27.98 26.08 7.21
C LEU A 9 28.97 24.96 6.88
N THR A 10 28.69 23.76 7.38
CA THR A 10 29.18 22.53 6.74
C THR A 10 27.99 21.61 6.51
N SER A 11 27.54 21.62 5.26
CA SER A 11 26.55 20.71 4.71
C SER A 11 27.10 19.28 4.74
N ALA A 12 26.71 18.50 5.75
CA ALA A 12 26.80 17.05 5.70
C ALA A 12 25.42 16.49 5.35
N ILE A 13 25.01 16.67 4.08
CA ILE A 13 23.91 15.89 3.51
C ILE A 13 24.50 14.50 3.26
N VAL A 14 24.65 13.72 4.33
CA VAL A 14 24.87 12.29 4.20
C VAL A 14 23.56 11.73 3.71
N GLY A 15 23.51 11.44 2.40
CA GLY A 15 22.45 10.70 1.77
C GLY A 15 22.37 9.32 2.42
N ALA A 16 21.58 9.21 3.48
CA ALA A 16 21.02 7.95 3.89
C ALA A 16 20.01 7.57 2.80
N THR A 17 20.48 6.81 1.82
CA THR A 17 19.61 6.02 0.96
C THR A 17 18.80 5.13 1.88
N LEU A 18 17.59 5.58 2.20
CA LEU A 18 16.52 4.77 2.72
C LEU A 18 16.25 3.72 1.65
N ALA A 19 16.99 2.62 1.70
CA ALA A 19 16.58 1.35 1.12
C ALA A 19 15.33 0.93 1.88
N GLY A 20 14.20 1.56 1.53
CA GLY A 20 12.89 1.07 1.89
C GLY A 20 12.76 -0.36 1.35
N PRO A 21 12.05 -1.24 2.06
CA PRO A 21 11.78 -2.58 1.55
C PRO A 21 11.25 -2.43 0.14
N ALA A 22 11.93 -3.07 -0.81
CA ALA A 22 11.48 -3.11 -2.20
C ALA A 22 10.01 -3.52 -2.15
N ALA A 23 9.13 -2.65 -2.62
CA ALA A 23 7.74 -3.00 -2.83
C ALA A 23 7.76 -4.20 -3.75
N THR A 24 7.59 -5.39 -3.18
CA THR A 24 7.33 -6.60 -3.93
C THR A 24 6.05 -6.26 -4.68
N ALA A 25 6.17 -6.00 -5.98
CA ALA A 25 5.02 -5.91 -6.83
C ALA A 25 4.22 -7.18 -6.54
N HIS A 26 3.06 -7.01 -5.88
CA HIS A 26 2.09 -8.07 -5.72
C HIS A 26 1.62 -8.33 -7.14
N ALA A 27 2.26 -9.29 -7.80
CA ALA A 27 2.13 -9.50 -9.23
C ALA A 27 0.68 -9.77 -9.65
N ASP A 28 -0.20 -10.05 -8.68
CA ASP A 28 -1.58 -10.45 -8.91
C ASP A 28 -2.60 -9.45 -8.30
N ALA A 29 -2.16 -8.33 -7.70
CA ALA A 29 -3.07 -7.32 -7.15
C ALA A 29 -3.99 -6.69 -8.22
N GLU A 30 -3.54 -6.54 -9.47
CA GLU A 30 -4.37 -6.07 -10.57
C GLU A 30 -5.50 -7.06 -10.92
N GLU A 31 -5.26 -8.37 -10.82
CA GLU A 31 -6.28 -9.40 -11.07
C GLU A 31 -7.33 -9.41 -9.96
N CYS A 32 -6.88 -9.29 -8.71
CA CYS A 32 -7.77 -9.06 -7.56
C CYS A 32 -8.66 -7.83 -7.75
N VAL A 33 -8.09 -6.68 -8.16
CA VAL A 33 -8.85 -5.44 -8.38
C VAL A 33 -9.85 -5.61 -9.51
N SER A 34 -9.41 -6.15 -10.66
CA SER A 34 -10.28 -6.36 -11.81
C SER A 34 -11.46 -7.28 -11.47
N TYR A 35 -11.21 -8.38 -10.76
CA TYR A 35 -12.24 -9.32 -10.34
C TYR A 35 -13.23 -8.70 -9.35
N ALA A 36 -12.73 -7.99 -8.33
CA ALA A 36 -13.58 -7.33 -7.34
C ALA A 36 -14.49 -6.26 -7.98
N MET A 37 -13.98 -5.52 -8.96
CA MET A 37 -14.75 -4.55 -9.72
C MET A 37 -15.78 -5.21 -10.63
N SER A 38 -15.43 -6.30 -11.32
CA SER A 38 -16.36 -6.94 -12.25
C SER A 38 -17.48 -7.72 -11.56
N GLU A 39 -17.18 -8.42 -10.47
CA GLU A 39 -18.14 -9.31 -9.81
C GLU A 39 -19.01 -8.62 -8.77
N ALA A 40 -18.48 -7.59 -8.10
CA ALA A 40 -19.14 -6.97 -6.97
C ALA A 40 -19.35 -5.46 -7.12
N ASP A 41 -18.95 -4.88 -8.25
CA ASP A 41 -18.88 -3.42 -8.45
C ASP A 41 -18.14 -2.75 -7.29
N ALA A 42 -17.08 -3.42 -6.80
CA ALA A 42 -16.28 -2.90 -5.71
C ALA A 42 -15.67 -1.57 -6.14
N GLY A 43 -15.84 -0.52 -5.33
CA GLY A 43 -15.29 0.79 -5.65
C GLY A 43 -13.76 0.71 -5.81
N ILE A 44 -13.21 1.31 -6.87
CA ILE A 44 -11.80 1.14 -7.25
C ILE A 44 -10.81 1.44 -6.10
N LEU A 45 -11.11 2.44 -5.25
CA LEU A 45 -10.27 2.78 -4.10
C LEU A 45 -10.29 1.70 -3.02
N LEU A 46 -11.44 1.07 -2.78
CA LEU A 46 -11.56 0.00 -1.80
C LEU A 46 -10.92 -1.29 -2.33
N ALA A 47 -11.12 -1.59 -3.62
CA ALA A 47 -10.50 -2.71 -4.29
C ALA A 47 -8.96 -2.60 -4.24
N ASP A 48 -8.40 -1.46 -4.63
CA ASP A 48 -6.96 -1.20 -4.57
C ASP A 48 -6.41 -1.36 -3.13
N LEU A 49 -7.09 -0.75 -2.15
CA LEU A 49 -6.71 -0.85 -0.74
C LEU A 49 -6.70 -2.30 -0.23
N ALA A 50 -7.74 -3.08 -0.55
CA ALA A 50 -7.85 -4.47 -0.13
C ALA A 50 -6.81 -5.35 -0.81
N CYS A 51 -6.67 -5.23 -2.13
CA CYS A 51 -5.77 -6.04 -2.95
C CYS A 51 -4.28 -5.68 -2.73
N ALA A 52 -3.97 -4.50 -2.18
CA ALA A 52 -2.62 -4.14 -1.75
C ALA A 52 -2.19 -4.76 -0.41
N ALA A 53 -3.09 -5.44 0.31
CA ALA A 53 -2.76 -6.04 1.60
C ALA A 53 -1.72 -7.16 1.47
N VAL A 54 -0.87 -7.36 2.49
CA VAL A 54 0.20 -8.37 2.46
C VAL A 54 -0.32 -9.80 2.65
N THR A 55 -1.44 -9.94 3.36
CA THR A 55 -2.02 -11.25 3.69
C THR A 55 -3.44 -11.39 3.16
N PHE A 56 -3.84 -12.62 2.85
CA PHE A 56 -5.21 -12.96 2.50
C PHE A 56 -6.21 -12.46 3.56
N LEU A 57 -5.89 -12.65 4.84
CA LEU A 57 -6.78 -12.27 5.93
C LEU A 57 -7.01 -10.76 5.98
N ASP A 58 -5.97 -9.96 5.72
CA ASP A 58 -6.09 -8.51 5.72
C ASP A 58 -6.85 -8.00 4.49
N CYS A 59 -6.61 -8.57 3.31
CA CYS A 59 -7.42 -8.31 2.12
C CYS A 59 -8.92 -8.59 2.39
N TYR A 60 -9.22 -9.78 2.91
CA TYR A 60 -10.60 -10.20 3.15
C TYR A 60 -11.28 -9.38 4.26
N ARG A 61 -10.53 -8.89 5.26
CA ARG A 61 -11.04 -7.99 6.29
C ARG A 61 -11.51 -6.66 5.72
N VAL A 62 -10.79 -6.08 4.75
CA VAL A 62 -11.18 -4.82 4.11
C VAL A 62 -12.50 -5.00 3.36
N PHE A 63 -12.62 -6.02 2.51
CA PHE A 63 -13.88 -6.30 1.80
C PHE A 63 -15.02 -6.64 2.76
N ARG A 64 -14.77 -7.44 3.80
CA ARG A 64 -15.78 -7.81 4.79
C ARG A 64 -16.32 -6.61 5.55
N ALA A 65 -15.48 -5.61 5.85
CA ALA A 65 -15.90 -4.42 6.58
C ALA A 65 -16.95 -3.62 5.79
N GLU A 66 -16.84 -3.57 4.47
CA GLU A 66 -17.75 -2.83 3.59
C GLU A 66 -18.96 -3.66 3.16
N TYR A 67 -18.75 -4.92 2.77
CA TYR A 67 -19.78 -5.74 2.09
C TYR A 67 -20.29 -6.93 2.91
N GLY A 68 -19.76 -7.13 4.12
CA GLY A 68 -20.05 -8.32 4.93
C GLY A 68 -19.35 -9.59 4.39
N PRO A 69 -19.73 -10.78 4.90
CA PRO A 69 -19.09 -12.03 4.49
C PRO A 69 -19.54 -12.44 3.09
N GLN A 70 -18.71 -12.14 2.09
CA GLN A 70 -18.97 -12.45 0.69
C GLN A 70 -18.02 -13.53 0.16
N LEU A 71 -18.52 -14.41 -0.72
CA LEU A 71 -17.70 -15.43 -1.38
C LEU A 71 -16.74 -14.80 -2.39
N TRP A 72 -17.23 -13.85 -3.19
CA TRP A 72 -16.41 -13.13 -4.17
C TRP A 72 -15.22 -12.42 -3.51
N ALA A 73 -15.36 -11.97 -2.26
CA ALA A 73 -14.27 -11.32 -1.53
C ALA A 73 -13.15 -12.30 -1.18
N MET A 74 -13.47 -13.57 -0.93
CA MET A 74 -12.44 -14.59 -0.74
C MET A 74 -11.74 -14.89 -2.06
N THR A 75 -12.51 -15.09 -3.14
CA THR A 75 -11.95 -15.33 -4.48
C THR A 75 -11.04 -14.19 -4.93
N ALA A 76 -11.45 -12.93 -4.75
CA ALA A 76 -10.62 -11.77 -5.06
C ALA A 76 -9.27 -11.82 -4.32
N CYS A 77 -9.29 -12.15 -3.02
CA CYS A 77 -8.07 -12.19 -2.21
C CYS A 77 -7.17 -13.42 -2.49
N GLU A 78 -7.70 -14.48 -3.10
CA GLU A 78 -6.90 -15.61 -3.61
C GLU A 78 -6.16 -15.27 -4.90
N LEU A 79 -6.65 -14.29 -5.66
CA LEU A 79 -6.06 -13.80 -6.91
C LEU A 79 -4.98 -12.73 -6.69
N ARG A 80 -4.53 -12.47 -5.46
CA ARG A 80 -3.54 -11.44 -5.10
C ARG A 80 -2.18 -12.05 -4.75
#